data_AF-A0A434FXH7-F1
#
_entry.id   AF-A0A434FXH7-F1
#
_cell.length_a   1.000
_cell.length_b   1.000
_cell.length_c   1.000
_cell.angle_alpha   90.00
_cell.angle_beta   90.00
_cell.angle_gamma   90.00
#
_symmetry.space_group_name_H-M   'P 1'
#
loop_
_entity.id
_entity.type
_entity.pdbx_description
1 polymer ?
#
loop_
_entity_poly.entity_id
_entity_poly.type
_entity_poly.pdbx_seq_one_letter_code
_entity_poly.pdbx_strand_id
1 'polypeptide(L)' 'MAPSKLFIGRKIRELREANKATQAVFAERLGISTSYLNQIENNQRAISASVLLSLAEKFRVDLSAFSGSDSDRLLSALS' A
#
# COMPACT_ATOMS: atom_id res chain seq x y z
N MET A 1 -14.30 0.80 16.32
CA MET A 1 -14.45 0.08 15.03
C MET A 1 -13.13 -0.61 14.72
N ALA A 2 -13.14 -1.87 14.28
CA ALA A 2 -11.91 -2.52 13.83
C ALA A 2 -11.49 -1.92 12.47
N PRO A 3 -10.20 -1.62 12.24
CA PRO A 3 -9.75 -1.06 10.97
C PRO A 3 -10.07 -2.02 9.81
N SER A 4 -10.70 -1.50 8.77
CA SER A 4 -11.01 -2.24 7.54
C SER A 4 -9.71 -2.77 6.92
N LYS A 5 -9.65 -4.07 6.64
CA LYS A 5 -8.49 -4.67 5.98
C LYS A 5 -8.48 -4.29 4.50
N LEU A 6 -7.48 -3.53 4.05
CA LEU A 6 -7.33 -3.15 2.65
C LEU A 6 -6.43 -4.14 1.90
N PHE A 7 -6.94 -4.75 0.85
CA PHE A 7 -6.22 -5.70 -0.01
C PHE A 7 -6.07 -5.13 -1.42
N ILE A 8 -4.95 -4.46 -1.66
CA ILE A 8 -4.65 -3.75 -2.92
C ILE A 8 -3.33 -4.25 -3.56
N GLY A 9 -2.98 -5.51 -3.34
CA GLY A 9 -1.70 -6.09 -3.73
C GLY A 9 -1.35 -5.91 -5.21
N ARG A 10 -2.34 -6.07 -6.09
CA ARG A 10 -2.17 -5.85 -7.54
C ARG A 10 -1.75 -4.40 -7.86
N LYS A 11 -2.42 -3.40 -7.28
CA LYS A 11 -2.10 -1.99 -7.54
C LYS A 11 -0.71 -1.62 -7.01
N ILE A 12 -0.29 -2.22 -5.88
CA ILE A 12 1.06 -2.03 -5.32
C ILE A 12 2.12 -2.62 -6.25
N ARG A 13 1.88 -3.82 -6.79
CA ARG A 13 2.75 -4.46 -7.78
C ARG A 13 2.88 -3.61 -9.04
N GLU A 14 1.77 -3.12 -9.59
CA GLU A 14 1.74 -2.25 -10.76
C GLU A 14 2.54 -0.95 -10.52
N LEU A 15 2.38 -0.32 -9.34
CA LEU A 15 3.16 0.86 -8.95
C LEU A 15 4.66 0.55 -8.88
N ARG A 16 5.04 -0.58 -8.27
CA ARG A 16 6.43 -0.99 -8.18
C ARG A 16 7.04 -1.19 -9.57
N GLU A 17 6.33 -1.88 -10.46
CA GLU A 17 6.77 -2.16 -11.83
C GLU A 17 6.87 -0.89 -12.67
N ALA A 18 5.92 0.05 -12.52
CA ALA A 18 5.99 1.37 -13.15
C ALA A 18 7.23 2.17 -12.69
N ASN A 19 7.66 1.98 -11.44
CA ASN A 19 8.90 2.55 -10.90
C ASN A 19 10.16 1.75 -11.26
N LYS A 20 10.05 0.70 -12.08
CA LYS A 20 11.14 -0.19 -12.50
C LYS A 20 11.96 -0.74 -11.32
N ALA A 21 11.30 -0.99 -10.19
CA ALA A 21 11.94 -1.46 -8.97
C ALA A 21 11.73 -2.97 -8.75
N THR A 22 12.77 -3.64 -8.24
CA THR A 22 12.62 -4.99 -7.67
C THR A 22 11.84 -4.90 -6.35
N GLN A 23 11.28 -6.03 -5.88
CA GLN A 23 10.61 -6.05 -4.58
C GLN A 23 11.55 -5.61 -3.45
N ALA A 24 12.84 -5.99 -3.48
CA ALA A 24 13.80 -5.60 -2.47
C ALA A 24 14.00 -4.08 -2.42
N VAL A 25 14.25 -3.45 -3.58
CA VAL A 25 14.46 -1.99 -3.67
C VAL A 25 13.20 -1.23 -3.28
N PHE A 26 12.02 -1.73 -3.68
CA PHE A 26 10.75 -1.07 -3.36
C PHE A 26 10.42 -1.19 -1.87
N ALA A 27 10.66 -2.36 -1.27
CA ALA A 27 10.47 -2.60 0.16
C ALA A 27 11.40 -1.72 1.00
N GLU A 28 12.67 -1.59 0.62
CA GLU A 28 13.63 -0.68 1.25
C GLU A 28 13.14 0.77 1.20
N ARG A 29 12.69 1.25 0.04
CA ARG A 29 12.10 2.59 -0.09
C ARG A 29 10.89 2.77 0.81
N LEU A 30 10.08 1.73 1.04
CA LEU A 30 8.94 1.77 1.95
C LEU A 30 9.30 1.53 3.42
N GLY A 31 10.56 1.23 3.75
CA GLY A 31 10.98 0.93 5.12
C GLY A 31 10.40 -0.38 5.67
N ILE A 32 10.10 -1.35 4.79
CA ILE A 32 9.56 -2.66 5.17
C ILE A 32 10.44 -3.80 4.64
N SER A 33 10.21 -5.02 5.13
CA SER A 33 10.91 -6.19 4.59
C SER A 33 10.37 -6.60 3.22
N THR A 34 11.25 -7.16 2.38
CA THR A 34 10.87 -7.72 1.07
C THR A 34 9.80 -8.79 1.18
N SER A 35 9.87 -9.64 2.21
CA SER A 35 8.86 -10.68 2.47
C SER A 35 7.49 -10.07 2.78
N TYR A 36 7.45 -9.00 3.57
CA TYR A 36 6.18 -8.32 3.87
C TYR A 36 5.58 -7.66 2.61
N LEU A 37 6.40 -6.99 1.79
CA LEU A 37 5.95 -6.49 0.49
C LEU A 37 5.39 -7.62 -0.39
N ASN A 38 6.08 -8.75 -0.48
CA ASN A 38 5.62 -9.89 -1.26
C ASN A 38 4.26 -10.43 -0.75
N GLN A 39 4.05 -10.49 0.57
CA GLN A 39 2.77 -10.90 1.14
C GLN A 39 1.65 -9.91 0.79
N ILE A 40 1.94 -8.60 0.81
CA ILE A 40 0.99 -7.56 0.43
C ILE A 40 0.64 -7.68 -1.06
N GLU A 41 1.63 -7.78 -1.94
CA GLU A 41 1.40 -7.87 -3.40
C GLU A 41 0.57 -9.09 -3.80
N ASN A 42 0.65 -10.17 -3.03
CA ASN A 42 -0.13 -11.39 -3.22
C ASN A 42 -1.42 -11.45 -2.38
N ASN A 43 -1.84 -10.34 -1.77
CA ASN A 43 -3.03 -10.23 -0.91
C ASN A 43 -3.06 -11.23 0.27
N GLN A 44 -1.91 -11.76 0.68
CA GLN A 44 -1.78 -12.63 1.86
C GLN A 44 -1.82 -11.82 3.17
N ARG A 45 -1.44 -10.55 3.10
CA ARG A 45 -1.56 -9.58 4.19
C ARG A 45 -2.27 -8.34 3.67
N ALA A 46 -3.17 -7.80 4.50
CA ALA A 46 -3.68 -6.47 4.28
C ALA A 46 -2.55 -5.45 4.46
N ILE A 47 -2.61 -4.37 3.70
CA ILE A 47 -1.67 -3.26 3.85
C ILE A 47 -1.95 -2.52 5.17
N SER A 48 -0.90 -2.12 5.88
CA SER A 48 -1.02 -1.28 7.07
C SER A 48 -1.17 0.20 6.71
N ALA A 49 -1.71 0.99 7.64
CA ALA A 49 -1.77 2.45 7.49
C ALA A 49 -0.38 3.08 7.28
N SER A 50 0.66 2.57 7.95
CA SER A 50 2.04 3.06 7.80
C SER A 50 2.61 2.87 6.39
N VAL A 51 2.30 1.74 5.74
CA VAL A 51 2.74 1.50 4.36
C VAL A 51 1.94 2.35 3.39
N LEU A 52 0.62 2.55 3.62
CA LEU A 52 -0.19 3.47 2.82
C LEU A 52 0.34 4.90 2.86
N LEU A 53 0.66 5.41 4.05
CA LEU A 53 1.25 6.74 4.21
C LEU A 53 2.60 6.84 3.48
N SER A 54 3.46 5.84 3.64
CA SER A 54 4.75 5.79 2.94
C SER A 54 4.59 5.79 1.41
N LEU A 55 3.55 5.14 0.88
CA LEU A 55 3.22 5.15 -0.54
C LEU A 55 2.78 6.55 -1.00
N ALA A 56 1.91 7.21 -0.23
CA ALA A 56 1.45 8.57 -0.53
C ALA A 56 2.61 9.57 -0.54
N GLU A 57 3.48 9.53 0.47
CA GLU A 57 4.60 10.45 0.62
C GLU A 57 5.69 10.24 -0.44
N LYS A 58 6.10 8.99 -0.68
CA LYS A 58 7.28 8.69 -1.50
C LYS A 58 6.98 8.51 -2.98
N PHE A 59 5.75 8.11 -3.31
CA PHE A 59 5.34 7.81 -4.68
C PHE A 59 4.21 8.71 -5.18
N ARG A 60 3.82 9.72 -4.39
CA ARG A 60 2.75 10.70 -4.70
C ARG A 60 1.46 10.02 -5.14
N VAL A 61 1.16 8.86 -4.55
CA VAL A 61 -0.04 8.14 -4.91
C VAL A 61 -1.21 8.77 -4.20
N ASP A 62 -2.25 9.09 -4.98
CA ASP A 62 -3.52 9.48 -4.41
C ASP A 62 -4.15 8.26 -3.72
N LEU A 63 -4.28 8.33 -2.40
CA LEU A 63 -4.91 7.28 -1.60
C LEU A 63 -6.37 7.05 -2.01
N SER A 64 -7.03 8.06 -2.58
CA SER A 64 -8.37 7.95 -3.14
C SER A 64 -8.44 6.97 -4.33
N ALA A 65 -7.32 6.81 -5.06
CA ALA A 65 -7.21 5.88 -6.17
C ALA A 65 -7.14 4.42 -5.69
N PHE A 66 -6.74 4.17 -4.44
CA PHE A 66 -6.78 2.84 -3.84
C PHE A 66 -8.16 2.49 -3.29
N SER A 67 -8.95 3.50 -2.94
CA SER A 67 -10.22 3.37 -2.25
C SER A 67 -11.44 3.43 -3.16
N GLY A 68 -11.33 2.94 -4.41
CA GLY A 68 -12.51 2.73 -5.25
C GLY A 68 -13.54 1.87 -4.51
N SER A 69 -14.57 2.53 -3.96
CA SER A 69 -15.64 2.11 -3.01
C SER A 69 -15.46 2.28 -1.48
N ASP A 70 -14.33 2.79 -0.97
CA ASP A 70 -14.05 2.97 0.48
C ASP A 70 -13.34 4.30 0.84
N SER A 71 -13.36 5.33 -0.04
CA SER A 71 -12.63 6.60 0.18
C SER A 71 -13.03 7.30 1.48
N ASP A 72 -14.31 7.23 1.86
CA ASP A 72 -14.82 7.81 3.10
C ASP A 72 -14.28 7.11 4.36
N ARG A 73 -13.88 5.83 4.26
CA ARG A 73 -13.43 5.04 5.42
C ARG A 73 -11.96 5.22 5.75
N LEU A 74 -11.12 5.49 4.74
CA LEU A 74 -9.68 5.69 4.94
C LEU A 74 -9.40 7.06 5.60
N LEU A 75 -10.18 8.08 5.24
CA LEU A 75 -10.18 9.40 5.91
C LEU A 75 -10.72 9.31 7.35
N SER A 76 -11.75 8.50 7.60
CA SER A 76 -12.31 8.30 8.95
C SER A 76 -11.37 7.57 9.91
N ALA A 77 -10.36 6.84 9.41
CA ALA A 77 -9.38 6.13 10.25
C ALA A 77 -8.17 7.00 10.64
N LEU A 78 -8.04 8.19 10.06
CA LEU A 78 -6.99 9.17 10.35
C LEU A 78 -7.52 10.34 11.22
N SER A 79 -8.82 10.33 11.56
CA SER A 79 -9.49 11.27 12.46
C SER A 79 -9.70 10.68 13.85
#